data_AF-A0A1H3X6U3-F1
#
_entry.id   AF-A0A1H3X6U3-F1
#
_cell.length_a   1.000
_cell.length_b   1.000
_cell.length_c   1.000
_cell.angle_alpha   90.00
_cell.angle_beta   90.00
_cell.angle_gamma   90.00
#
_symmetry.space_group_name_H-M   'P 1'
#
loop_
_entity.id
_entity.type
_entity.pdbx_description
1 polymer ?
#
loop_
_entity_poly.entity_id
_entity_poly.type
_entity_poly.pdbx_seq_one_letter_code
_entity_poly.pdbx_strand_id
1 'polypeptide(L)'
;MDGTVILAIGILAVVVYKLSRGATSSAPERTVQDDKSAPLAKGQADYADISNSLHQLRDRELRGLALALQQRGGRIMSYLFQHPESLPAARHFLNYYQDRTAALLRQCVTLEQTEVNSPEAQEILRQTKETLHDFAAAYDKQFNKVMNLQLNDMEAELKVARQVLDGDGIEKGTRPQILDEEKTPAKTAAENGWLTPRNVGAAALTILGAVGLYKLLGKQNDKTEK
;
A
#
# COMPACT_ATOMS: atom_id res chain seq x y z
N MET A 1 -26.53 37.73 2.01
CA MET A 1 -25.52 36.76 2.47
C MET A 1 -24.45 36.79 1.40
N ASP A 2 -23.44 37.61 1.64
CA ASP A 2 -22.71 38.26 0.56
C ASP A 2 -21.43 37.50 0.25
N GLY A 3 -21.11 37.39 -1.04
CA GLY A 3 -20.02 36.57 -1.60
C GLY A 3 -18.60 36.90 -1.12
N THR A 4 -18.45 37.85 -0.19
CA THR A 4 -17.19 38.23 0.45
C THR A 4 -16.76 37.22 1.53
N VAL A 5 -17.70 36.49 2.17
CA VAL A 5 -17.37 35.54 3.25
C VAL A 5 -16.73 34.25 2.71
N ILE A 6 -17.08 33.82 1.49
CA ILE A 6 -16.57 32.60 0.87
C ILE A 6 -15.10 32.78 0.40
N LEU A 7 -14.71 34.01 0.03
CA LEU A 7 -13.34 34.30 -0.38
C LEU A 7 -12.36 34.38 0.80
N ALA A 8 -12.83 34.79 1.98
CA ALA A 8 -11.99 34.91 3.18
C ALA A 8 -11.54 33.54 3.74
N ILE A 9 -12.38 32.50 3.63
CA ILE A 9 -12.04 31.15 4.11
C ILE A 9 -11.06 30.46 3.14
N GLY A 10 -11.20 30.69 1.83
CA GLY A 10 -10.28 30.16 0.83
C GLY A 10 -8.88 30.78 0.89
N ILE A 11 -8.77 32.08 1.18
CA ILE A 11 -7.46 32.77 1.27
C ILE A 11 -6.75 32.42 2.57
N LEU A 12 -7.46 32.26 3.69
CA LEU A 12 -6.84 31.95 4.98
C LEU A 12 -6.14 30.58 4.98
N ALA A 13 -6.71 29.57 4.31
CA ALA A 13 -6.11 28.23 4.21
C ALA A 13 -4.80 28.22 3.38
N VAL A 14 -4.72 29.03 2.33
CA VAL A 14 -3.51 29.16 1.49
C VAL A 14 -2.41 29.96 2.19
N VAL A 15 -2.78 31.00 2.95
CA VAL A 15 -1.84 31.85 3.71
C VAL A 15 -1.24 31.07 4.89
N VAL A 16 -2.02 30.26 5.61
CA VAL A 16 -1.50 29.36 6.67
C VAL A 16 -0.58 28.28 6.08
N TYR A 17 -0.91 27.74 4.90
CA TYR A 17 -0.06 26.74 4.22
C TYR A 17 1.26 27.32 3.70
N LYS A 18 1.28 28.59 3.25
CA LYS A 18 2.48 29.25 2.72
C LYS A 18 3.40 29.84 3.79
N LEU A 19 2.85 30.31 4.92
CA LEU A 19 3.66 30.87 6.02
C LEU A 19 4.36 29.81 6.88
N SER A 20 3.90 28.55 6.86
CA SER A 20 4.58 27.44 7.55
C SER A 20 5.77 26.84 6.78
N ARG A 21 6.13 27.38 5.60
CA ARG A 21 7.28 26.93 4.77
C ARG A 21 8.37 27.99 4.54
N GLY A 22 8.33 29.10 5.25
CA GLY A 22 9.27 30.22 5.09
C GLY A 22 10.21 30.38 6.27
N ALA A 23 11.10 29.43 6.52
CA ALA A 23 12.29 29.66 7.34
C ALA A 23 13.48 28.91 6.72
N THR A 24 14.17 29.59 5.82
CA THR A 24 15.46 29.18 5.28
C THR A 24 16.50 29.24 6.40
N SER A 25 16.78 28.08 7.00
CA SER A 25 18.00 27.87 7.78
C SER A 25 18.99 27.14 6.89
N SER A 26 20.14 27.78 6.66
CA SER A 26 21.32 27.20 6.03
C SER A 26 21.71 25.91 6.77
N ALA A 27 21.71 24.77 6.08
CA ALA A 27 22.10 23.49 6.64
C ALA A 27 22.88 22.64 5.60
N PRO A 28 23.81 21.80 6.07
CA PRO A 28 25.01 21.41 5.36
C PRO A 28 24.75 20.32 4.31
N GLU A 29 25.77 20.12 3.47
CA GLU A 29 25.86 19.17 2.35
C GLU A 29 25.09 17.86 2.59
N ARG A 30 23.93 17.72 1.91
CA ARG A 30 23.07 16.54 2.03
C ARG A 30 23.75 15.32 1.43
N THR A 31 24.06 14.34 2.28
CA THR A 31 24.44 13.00 1.85
C THR A 31 23.26 12.34 1.13
N VAL A 32 23.52 11.73 -0.04
CA VAL A 32 22.58 11.06 -0.97
C VAL A 32 21.64 10.03 -0.31
N GLN A 33 21.91 9.61 0.93
CA GLN A 33 21.08 8.71 1.72
C GLN A 33 19.78 9.35 2.26
N ASP A 34 19.77 10.68 2.45
CA ASP A 34 18.62 11.41 3.03
C ASP A 34 17.43 11.52 2.04
N ASP A 35 17.71 11.57 0.74
CA ASP A 35 16.72 11.83 -0.32
C ASP A 35 15.73 10.67 -0.56
N LYS A 36 16.15 9.42 -0.32
CA LYS A 36 15.27 8.24 -0.49
C LYS A 36 14.24 8.08 0.64
N SER A 37 14.52 8.65 1.81
CA SER A 37 13.64 8.55 2.98
C SER A 37 12.38 9.41 2.84
N ALA A 38 12.49 10.56 2.16
CA ALA A 38 11.41 11.53 2.06
C ALA A 38 10.17 11.02 1.29
N PRO A 39 10.30 10.35 0.13
CA PRO A 39 9.14 9.76 -0.55
C PRO A 39 8.42 8.69 0.27
N LEU A 40 9.17 7.86 1.02
CA LEU A 40 8.59 6.83 1.89
C LEU A 40 7.88 7.45 3.09
N ALA A 41 8.51 8.43 3.74
CA ALA A 41 7.90 9.14 4.88
C ALA A 41 6.61 9.86 4.47
N LYS A 42 6.61 10.53 3.30
CA LYS A 42 5.40 11.13 2.74
C LYS A 42 4.34 10.07 2.44
N GLY A 43 4.72 8.99 1.76
CA GLY A 43 3.79 7.90 1.46
C GLY A 43 3.18 7.29 2.73
N GLN A 44 3.96 7.15 3.80
CA GLN A 44 3.47 6.68 5.08
C GLN A 44 2.49 7.66 5.73
N ALA A 45 2.73 8.97 5.60
CA ALA A 45 1.81 10.00 6.07
C ALA A 45 0.48 9.95 5.29
N ASP A 46 0.54 9.89 3.96
CA ASP A 46 -0.66 9.76 3.12
C ASP A 46 -1.44 8.46 3.46
N TYR A 47 -0.73 7.36 3.69
CA TYR A 47 -1.31 6.08 4.13
C TYR A 47 -2.05 6.19 5.47
N ALA A 48 -1.45 6.90 6.44
CA ALA A 48 -2.08 7.15 7.73
C ALA A 48 -3.33 8.04 7.58
N ASP A 49 -3.28 9.06 6.73
CA ASP A 49 -4.41 9.96 6.45
C ASP A 49 -5.60 9.22 5.82
N ILE A 50 -5.34 8.23 4.95
CA ILE A 50 -6.38 7.34 4.40
C ILE A 50 -7.02 6.52 5.52
N SER A 51 -6.21 5.95 6.42
CA SER A 51 -6.71 5.21 7.60
C SER A 51 -7.60 6.09 8.48
N ASN A 52 -7.14 7.31 8.76
CA ASN A 52 -7.86 8.27 9.59
C ASN A 52 -9.19 8.66 8.96
N SER A 53 -9.21 8.86 7.64
CA SER A 53 -10.43 9.18 6.90
C SER A 53 -11.40 8.00 6.90
N LEU A 54 -10.92 6.78 6.69
CA LEU A 54 -11.71 5.53 6.74
C LEU A 54 -12.48 5.38 8.06
N HIS A 55 -11.88 5.78 9.19
CA HIS A 55 -12.53 5.70 10.50
C HIS A 55 -13.61 6.77 10.72
N GLN A 56 -13.57 7.87 9.96
CA GLN A 56 -14.49 9.00 10.12
C GLN A 56 -15.66 8.97 9.13
N LEU A 57 -15.48 8.34 7.98
CA LEU A 57 -16.52 8.23 6.96
C LEU A 57 -17.75 7.48 7.48
N ARG A 58 -18.94 7.97 7.11
CA ARG A 58 -20.26 7.42 7.42
C ARG A 58 -20.84 6.69 6.20
N ASP A 59 -20.59 7.18 4.98
CA ASP A 59 -21.00 6.50 3.74
C ASP A 59 -20.31 5.13 3.63
N ARG A 60 -21.12 4.07 3.53
CA ARG A 60 -20.63 2.68 3.52
C ARG A 60 -19.80 2.36 2.28
N GLU A 61 -20.12 2.93 1.14
CA GLU A 61 -19.42 2.69 -0.11
C GLU A 61 -18.05 3.36 -0.09
N LEU A 62 -17.97 4.63 0.35
CA LEU A 62 -16.70 5.34 0.53
C LEU A 62 -15.80 4.64 1.54
N ARG A 63 -16.35 4.13 2.65
CA ARG A 63 -15.58 3.30 3.59
C ARG A 63 -15.05 2.02 2.93
N GLY A 64 -15.88 1.36 2.12
CA GLY A 64 -15.47 0.18 1.36
C GLY A 64 -14.31 0.48 0.41
N LEU A 65 -14.41 1.57 -0.36
CA LEU A 65 -13.37 2.05 -1.27
C LEU A 65 -12.09 2.43 -0.51
N ALA A 66 -12.20 3.20 0.57
CA ALA A 66 -11.06 3.60 1.40
C ALA A 66 -10.35 2.39 2.01
N LEU A 67 -11.08 1.39 2.52
CA LEU A 67 -10.49 0.14 3.02
C LEU A 67 -9.75 -0.62 1.91
N ALA A 68 -10.37 -0.70 0.73
CA ALA A 68 -9.80 -1.40 -0.42
C ALA A 68 -8.50 -0.73 -0.90
N LEU A 69 -8.45 0.61 -0.91
CA LEU A 69 -7.25 1.40 -1.20
C LEU A 69 -6.20 1.24 -0.09
N GLN A 70 -6.60 1.19 1.17
CA GLN A 70 -5.69 0.99 2.30
C GLN A 70 -5.01 -0.38 2.28
N GLN A 71 -5.73 -1.44 1.90
CA GLN A 71 -5.14 -2.77 1.76
C GLN A 71 -4.11 -2.82 0.62
N ARG A 72 -4.44 -2.21 -0.54
CA ARG A 72 -3.52 -2.15 -1.70
C ARG A 72 -2.31 -1.28 -1.41
N GLY A 73 -2.52 -0.08 -0.86
CA GLY A 73 -1.46 0.83 -0.46
C GLY A 73 -0.53 0.19 0.57
N GLY A 74 -1.08 -0.54 1.54
CA GLY A 74 -0.29 -1.23 2.56
C GLY A 74 0.65 -2.29 1.98
N ARG A 75 0.19 -3.05 0.98
CA ARG A 75 1.05 -4.01 0.25
C ARG A 75 2.20 -3.31 -0.48
N ILE A 76 1.92 -2.22 -1.19
CA ILE A 76 2.94 -1.47 -1.93
C ILE A 76 3.95 -0.86 -0.95
N MET A 77 3.47 -0.16 0.10
CA MET A 77 4.32 0.45 1.12
C MET A 77 5.20 -0.57 1.83
N SER A 78 4.61 -1.69 2.29
CA SER A 78 5.36 -2.76 2.97
C SER A 78 6.47 -3.34 2.09
N TYR A 79 6.20 -3.49 0.80
CA TYR A 79 7.22 -3.93 -0.16
C TYR A 79 8.33 -2.88 -0.32
N LEU A 80 7.97 -1.61 -0.51
CA LEU A 80 8.96 -0.53 -0.69
C LEU A 80 9.85 -0.30 0.54
N PHE A 81 9.35 -0.58 1.75
CA PHE A 81 10.17 -0.56 2.96
C PHE A 81 11.25 -1.66 2.97
N GLN A 82 10.93 -2.84 2.40
CA GLN A 82 11.87 -3.96 2.29
C GLN A 82 12.80 -3.80 1.07
N HIS A 83 12.32 -3.14 0.03
CA HIS A 83 12.97 -3.00 -1.28
C HIS A 83 13.04 -1.52 -1.72
N PRO A 84 13.84 -0.66 -1.03
CA PRO A 84 13.91 0.77 -1.35
C PRO A 84 14.46 1.05 -2.76
N GLU A 85 15.18 0.11 -3.38
CA GLU A 85 15.59 0.15 -4.78
C GLU A 85 14.40 0.20 -5.76
N SER A 86 13.22 -0.25 -5.34
CA SER A 86 11.99 -0.23 -6.14
C SER A 86 11.26 1.13 -6.13
N LEU A 87 11.73 2.10 -5.34
CA LEU A 87 11.11 3.44 -5.25
C LEU A 87 10.91 4.14 -6.59
N PRO A 88 11.86 4.12 -7.55
CA PRO A 88 11.66 4.75 -8.85
C PRO A 88 10.47 4.18 -9.63
N ALA A 89 10.21 2.87 -9.48
CA ALA A 89 9.10 2.19 -10.16
C ALA A 89 7.74 2.55 -9.57
N ALA A 90 7.69 2.86 -8.27
CA ALA A 90 6.47 3.22 -7.53
C ALA A 90 6.24 4.75 -7.42
N ARG A 91 7.02 5.57 -8.11
CA ARG A 91 6.99 7.04 -7.96
C ARG A 91 5.60 7.67 -8.13
N HIS A 92 4.81 7.20 -9.11
CA HIS A 92 3.46 7.72 -9.34
C HIS A 92 2.47 7.31 -8.25
N PHE A 93 2.65 6.11 -7.68
CA PHE A 93 1.88 5.69 -6.52
C PHE A 93 2.12 6.64 -5.34
N LEU A 94 3.40 6.89 -4.99
CA LEU A 94 3.75 7.74 -3.85
C LEU A 94 3.38 9.22 -4.04
N ASN A 95 3.65 9.77 -5.23
CA ASN A 95 3.57 11.22 -5.45
C ASN A 95 2.21 11.71 -5.95
N TYR A 96 1.35 10.81 -6.42
CA TYR A 96 0.08 11.21 -7.03
C TYR A 96 -1.09 10.36 -6.55
N TYR A 97 -1.08 9.04 -6.77
CA TYR A 97 -2.27 8.25 -6.48
C TYR A 97 -2.58 8.18 -4.99
N GLN A 98 -1.57 7.96 -4.12
CA GLN A 98 -1.78 7.90 -2.67
C GLN A 98 -2.08 9.27 -2.07
N ASP A 99 -1.31 10.29 -2.45
CA ASP A 99 -1.55 11.69 -2.07
C ASP A 99 -2.98 12.15 -2.43
N ARG A 100 -3.40 11.91 -3.67
CA ARG A 100 -4.71 12.34 -4.15
C ARG A 100 -5.85 11.56 -3.50
N THR A 101 -5.63 10.27 -3.20
CA THR A 101 -6.58 9.45 -2.43
C THR A 101 -6.80 10.05 -1.03
N ALA A 102 -5.71 10.35 -0.32
CA ALA A 102 -5.78 10.96 1.01
C ALA A 102 -6.51 12.33 0.97
N ALA A 103 -6.23 13.16 -0.03
CA ALA A 103 -6.90 14.44 -0.20
C ALA A 103 -8.41 14.30 -0.46
N LEU A 104 -8.82 13.41 -1.37
CA LEU A 104 -10.23 13.18 -1.70
C LEU A 104 -11.02 12.62 -0.51
N LEU A 105 -10.46 11.65 0.21
CA LEU A 105 -11.14 11.08 1.38
C LEU A 105 -11.30 12.10 2.52
N ARG A 106 -10.32 12.97 2.75
CA ARG A 106 -10.48 14.09 3.70
C ARG A 106 -11.61 15.03 3.27
N GLN A 107 -11.71 15.34 1.98
CA GLN A 107 -12.80 16.17 1.45
C GLN A 107 -14.17 15.50 1.64
N CYS A 108 -14.26 14.19 1.43
CA CYS A 108 -15.48 13.44 1.72
C CYS A 108 -15.86 13.48 3.19
N VAL A 109 -14.91 13.29 4.12
CA VAL A 109 -15.15 13.41 5.57
C VAL A 109 -15.71 14.79 5.91
N THR A 110 -15.08 15.86 5.40
CA THR A 110 -15.56 17.22 5.63
C THR A 110 -16.98 17.41 5.09
N LEU A 111 -17.26 16.94 3.87
CA LEU A 111 -18.57 17.10 3.24
C LEU A 111 -19.67 16.34 4.01
N GLU A 112 -19.36 15.18 4.55
CA GLU A 112 -20.29 14.48 5.42
C GLU A 112 -20.53 15.28 6.72
N GLN A 113 -19.50 15.80 7.36
CA GLN A 113 -19.63 16.55 8.61
C GLN A 113 -20.45 17.85 8.48
N THR A 114 -20.49 18.47 7.30
CA THR A 114 -21.27 19.70 7.08
C THR A 114 -22.77 19.45 6.85
N GLU A 115 -23.18 18.19 6.66
CA GLU A 115 -24.57 17.77 6.38
C GLU A 115 -25.22 18.49 5.17
N VAL A 116 -24.38 19.02 4.26
CA VAL A 116 -24.83 19.68 3.03
C VAL A 116 -25.29 18.62 2.03
N ASN A 117 -26.60 18.53 1.85
CA ASN A 117 -27.25 17.53 0.98
C ASN A 117 -27.78 18.13 -0.35
N SER A 118 -27.05 19.07 -0.95
CA SER A 118 -27.45 19.64 -2.24
C SER A 118 -27.20 18.68 -3.41
N PRO A 119 -27.91 18.81 -4.54
CA PRO A 119 -27.66 18.01 -5.75
C PRO A 119 -26.20 18.09 -6.23
N GLU A 120 -25.58 19.27 -6.11
CA GLU A 120 -24.18 19.49 -6.49
C GLU A 120 -23.23 18.71 -5.57
N ALA A 121 -23.50 18.70 -4.26
CA ALA A 121 -22.71 17.92 -3.30
C ALA A 121 -22.80 16.41 -3.57
N GLN A 122 -24.00 15.92 -3.92
CA GLN A 122 -24.21 14.53 -4.28
C GLN A 122 -23.47 14.14 -5.56
N GLU A 123 -23.48 15.01 -6.58
CA GLU A 123 -22.75 14.75 -7.83
C GLU A 123 -21.24 14.73 -7.62
N ILE A 124 -20.69 15.66 -6.83
CA ILE A 124 -19.26 15.67 -6.49
C ILE A 124 -18.87 14.40 -5.70
N LEU A 125 -19.71 13.94 -4.78
CA LEU A 125 -19.49 12.67 -4.06
C LEU A 125 -19.47 11.48 -5.03
N ARG A 126 -20.41 11.44 -5.97
CA ARG A 126 -20.48 10.38 -6.99
C ARG A 126 -19.20 10.34 -7.84
N GLN A 127 -18.78 11.48 -8.39
CA GLN A 127 -17.55 11.60 -9.17
C GLN A 127 -16.30 11.22 -8.36
N THR A 128 -16.29 11.56 -7.07
CA THR A 128 -15.20 11.19 -6.16
C THR A 128 -15.13 9.69 -5.96
N LYS A 129 -16.27 9.00 -5.78
CA LYS A 129 -16.34 7.54 -5.68
C LYS A 129 -15.80 6.86 -6.94
N GLU A 130 -16.20 7.34 -8.13
CA GLU A 130 -15.69 6.83 -9.42
C GLU A 130 -14.17 7.00 -9.52
N THR A 131 -13.66 8.18 -9.17
CA THR A 131 -12.21 8.45 -9.19
C THR A 131 -11.46 7.54 -8.22
N LEU A 132 -11.98 7.30 -7.02
CA LEU A 132 -11.37 6.41 -6.03
C LEU A 132 -11.37 4.94 -6.51
N HIS A 133 -12.40 4.53 -7.24
CA HIS A 133 -12.44 3.22 -7.88
C HIS A 133 -11.34 3.09 -8.95
N ASP A 134 -11.17 4.10 -9.79
CA ASP A 134 -10.10 4.13 -10.80
C ASP A 134 -8.70 4.10 -10.16
N PHE A 135 -8.53 4.79 -9.03
CA PHE A 135 -7.28 4.73 -8.26
C PHE A 135 -6.99 3.35 -7.69
N ALA A 136 -8.00 2.56 -7.30
CA ALA A 136 -7.77 1.20 -6.86
C ALA A 136 -7.14 0.34 -7.99
N ALA A 137 -7.64 0.48 -9.21
CA ALA A 137 -7.04 -0.17 -10.39
C ALA A 137 -5.63 0.37 -10.69
N ALA A 138 -5.41 1.68 -10.53
CA ALA A 138 -4.10 2.29 -10.72
C ALA A 138 -3.07 1.76 -9.71
N TYR A 139 -3.45 1.55 -8.44
CA TYR A 139 -2.58 0.95 -7.42
C TYR A 139 -2.15 -0.46 -7.83
N ASP A 140 -3.09 -1.30 -8.25
CA ASP A 140 -2.78 -2.67 -8.68
C ASP A 140 -1.82 -2.68 -9.89
N LYS A 141 -2.03 -1.77 -10.85
CA LYS A 141 -1.12 -1.60 -11.99
C LYS A 141 0.29 -1.15 -11.57
N GLN A 142 0.40 -0.22 -10.63
CA GLN A 142 1.70 0.22 -10.12
C GLN A 142 2.40 -0.91 -9.35
N PHE A 143 1.65 -1.67 -8.55
CA PHE A 143 2.21 -2.80 -7.81
C PHE A 143 2.76 -3.88 -8.75
N ASN A 144 2.03 -4.22 -9.81
CA ASN A 144 2.52 -5.18 -10.81
C ASN A 144 3.80 -4.71 -11.49
N LYS A 145 3.93 -3.40 -11.78
CA LYS A 145 5.17 -2.84 -12.33
C LYS A 145 6.36 -3.03 -11.38
N VAL A 146 6.14 -2.81 -10.08
CA VAL A 146 7.16 -3.04 -9.05
C VAL A 146 7.54 -4.52 -8.98
N MET A 147 6.56 -5.43 -8.96
CA MET A 147 6.81 -6.87 -8.91
C MET A 147 7.54 -7.41 -10.15
N ASN A 148 7.19 -6.92 -11.34
CA ASN A 148 7.80 -7.38 -12.58
C ASN A 148 9.30 -7.10 -12.63
N LEU A 149 9.78 -6.01 -12.03
CA LEU A 149 11.22 -5.75 -11.92
C LEU A 149 11.90 -6.83 -11.08
N GLN A 150 11.32 -7.14 -9.92
CA GLN A 150 11.85 -8.18 -9.03
C GLN A 150 11.84 -9.57 -9.68
N LEU A 151 10.76 -9.92 -10.38
CA LEU A 151 10.65 -11.21 -11.05
C LEU A 151 11.71 -11.37 -12.16
N ASN A 152 12.00 -10.29 -12.90
CA ASN A 152 13.04 -10.30 -13.92
C ASN A 152 14.44 -10.46 -13.30
N ASP A 153 14.71 -9.77 -12.19
CA ASP A 153 15.98 -9.88 -11.47
C ASP A 153 16.18 -11.31 -10.92
N MET A 154 15.14 -11.90 -10.33
CA MET A 154 15.14 -13.29 -9.89
C MET A 154 15.36 -14.27 -11.05
N GLU A 155 14.77 -14.04 -12.22
CA GLU A 155 14.98 -14.88 -13.41
C GLU A 155 16.45 -14.83 -13.86
N ALA A 156 17.07 -13.65 -13.84
CA ALA A 156 18.48 -13.49 -14.17
C ALA A 156 19.38 -14.23 -13.17
N GLU A 157 19.13 -14.08 -11.87
CA GLU A 157 19.86 -14.81 -10.81
C GLU A 157 19.71 -16.33 -10.95
N LEU A 158 18.49 -16.83 -11.22
CA LEU A 158 18.24 -18.25 -11.45
C LEU A 158 19.00 -18.77 -12.67
N LYS A 159 19.12 -17.97 -13.74
CA LYS A 159 19.90 -18.33 -14.93
C LYS A 159 21.38 -18.44 -14.60
N VAL A 160 21.94 -17.51 -13.83
CA VAL A 160 23.34 -17.55 -13.38
C VAL A 160 23.58 -18.77 -12.50
N ALA A 161 22.71 -19.02 -11.52
CA ALA A 161 22.81 -20.19 -10.64
C ALA A 161 22.80 -21.50 -11.45
N ARG A 162 21.93 -21.63 -12.46
CA ARG A 162 21.91 -22.79 -13.36
C ARG A 162 23.20 -22.94 -14.16
N GLN A 163 23.77 -21.83 -14.64
CA GLN A 163 25.06 -21.87 -15.37
C GLN A 163 26.21 -22.32 -14.48
N VAL A 164 26.23 -21.90 -13.21
CA VAL A 164 27.23 -22.35 -12.23
C VAL A 164 27.08 -23.86 -11.98
N LEU A 165 25.84 -24.33 -11.71
CA LEU A 165 25.57 -25.75 -11.51
C LEU A 165 25.94 -26.60 -12.74
N ASP A 166 25.60 -26.14 -13.94
CA ASP A 166 25.95 -26.80 -15.20
C ASP A 166 27.50 -26.84 -15.37
N GLY A 167 28.21 -25.77 -15.00
CA GLY A 167 29.67 -25.69 -15.04
C GLY A 167 30.39 -26.59 -14.02
N ASP A 168 29.79 -26.76 -12.85
CA ASP A 168 30.27 -27.66 -11.80
C ASP A 168 29.89 -29.13 -12.05
N GLY A 169 29.18 -29.43 -13.15
CA GLY A 169 28.74 -30.78 -13.50
C GLY A 169 27.62 -31.33 -12.62
N ILE A 170 26.89 -30.46 -11.92
CA ILE A 170 25.75 -30.84 -11.07
C ILE A 170 24.49 -30.93 -11.95
N GLU A 171 24.02 -32.15 -12.20
CA GLU A 171 22.85 -32.35 -13.06
C GLU A 171 21.59 -31.69 -12.50
N LYS A 172 20.77 -31.16 -13.42
CA LYS A 172 19.46 -30.58 -13.11
C LYS A 172 18.59 -31.65 -12.47
N GLY A 173 18.26 -31.47 -11.19
CA GLY A 173 17.39 -32.38 -10.44
C GLY A 173 16.15 -32.75 -11.26
N THR A 174 16.08 -34.02 -11.68
CA THR A 174 14.90 -34.60 -12.31
C THR A 174 13.72 -34.37 -11.36
N ARG A 175 12.74 -33.57 -11.77
CA ARG A 175 11.43 -33.54 -11.09
C ARG A 175 10.93 -34.99 -11.05
N PRO A 176 10.63 -35.58 -9.88
CA PRO A 176 9.90 -36.84 -9.83
C PRO A 176 8.58 -36.64 -10.58
N GLN A 177 8.43 -37.32 -11.71
CA GLN A 177 7.15 -37.44 -12.38
C GLN A 177 6.31 -38.35 -11.49
N ILE A 178 5.50 -37.76 -10.61
CA ILE A 178 4.52 -38.50 -9.84
C ILE A 178 3.15 -38.20 -10.45
N LEU A 179 2.64 -39.24 -11.10
CA LEU A 179 1.29 -39.52 -11.60
C LEU A 179 0.92 -38.93 -12.97
N ASP A 180 1.04 -39.83 -13.95
CA ASP A 180 0.37 -39.82 -15.24
C ASP A 180 -1.13 -39.47 -15.08
N GLU A 181 -1.58 -38.43 -15.79
CA GLU A 181 -3.00 -38.16 -15.97
C GLU A 181 -3.62 -39.26 -16.83
N GLU A 182 -4.29 -40.20 -16.17
CA GLU A 182 -5.26 -41.08 -16.80
C GLU A 182 -6.39 -40.25 -17.42
N LYS A 183 -6.45 -40.24 -18.75
CA LYS A 183 -7.47 -39.56 -19.54
C LYS A 183 -8.72 -40.44 -19.63
N THR A 184 -9.79 -40.04 -18.97
CA THR A 184 -11.17 -40.51 -19.28
C THR A 184 -12.14 -39.32 -19.36
N PRO A 185 -13.15 -39.33 -20.27
CA PRO A 185 -13.80 -38.11 -20.73
C PRO A 185 -15.14 -37.77 -20.05
N ALA A 186 -15.41 -36.45 -20.00
CA ALA A 186 -16.69 -35.73 -20.06
C ALA A 186 -17.76 -35.82 -18.94
N LYS A 187 -18.01 -34.63 -18.36
CA LYS A 187 -19.32 -33.96 -18.10
C LYS A 187 -19.87 -33.90 -16.66
N THR A 188 -20.31 -32.67 -16.32
CA THR A 188 -21.36 -32.20 -15.38
C THR A 188 -21.05 -31.90 -13.89
N ALA A 189 -21.77 -30.86 -13.42
CA ALA A 189 -21.91 -30.25 -12.09
C ALA A 189 -20.80 -29.25 -11.68
N ALA A 190 -21.07 -28.02 -11.26
CA ALA A 190 -22.22 -27.61 -10.44
C ALA A 190 -21.84 -27.72 -8.96
N GLU A 191 -21.64 -26.62 -8.22
CA GLU A 191 -21.19 -26.57 -6.80
C GLU A 191 -19.69 -26.83 -6.63
N ASN A 192 -18.89 -25.96 -5.99
CA ASN A 192 -18.89 -25.72 -4.56
C ASN A 192 -18.38 -24.30 -4.25
N GLY A 193 -19.18 -23.54 -3.50
CA GLY A 193 -18.71 -22.35 -2.81
C GLY A 193 -17.90 -22.71 -1.56
N TRP A 194 -16.93 -21.85 -1.24
CA TRP A 194 -16.38 -21.66 0.11
C TRP A 194 -16.25 -20.14 0.30
N LEU A 195 -17.25 -19.48 0.92
CA LEU A 195 -17.46 -19.25 2.35
C LEU A 195 -16.37 -18.41 3.04
N THR A 196 -16.73 -17.14 3.32
CA THR A 196 -16.49 -16.51 4.63
C THR A 196 -17.63 -16.97 5.58
N PRO A 197 -17.55 -16.95 6.95
CA PRO A 197 -17.05 -15.83 7.77
C PRO A 197 -16.33 -16.14 9.11
N ARG A 198 -15.65 -15.10 9.63
CA ARG A 198 -15.36 -14.70 11.03
C ARG A 198 -14.87 -15.73 12.07
N ASN A 199 -13.71 -15.38 12.64
CA ASN A 199 -13.15 -15.75 13.94
C ASN A 199 -12.69 -17.21 14.14
N VAL A 200 -11.49 -17.52 13.65
CA VAL A 200 -10.53 -18.36 14.37
C VAL A 200 -9.16 -17.70 14.25
N GLY A 201 -8.49 -17.51 15.39
CA GLY A 201 -7.17 -16.89 15.45
C GLY A 201 -6.08 -17.71 14.78
N ALA A 202 -4.97 -17.04 14.51
CA ALA A 202 -3.64 -17.63 14.34
C ALA A 202 -3.54 -18.84 13.39
N ALA A 203 -3.54 -18.59 12.07
CA ALA A 203 -2.80 -19.42 11.10
C ALA A 203 -2.91 -18.85 9.67
N ALA A 204 -2.13 -17.83 9.34
CA ALA A 204 -1.77 -17.51 7.93
C ALA A 204 -0.64 -16.47 7.89
N LEU A 205 0.52 -16.81 8.45
CA LEU A 205 1.74 -16.05 8.20
C LEU A 205 2.95 -16.97 8.40
N THR A 206 3.27 -17.72 7.34
CA THR A 206 4.58 -18.36 7.20
C THR A 206 4.92 -18.48 5.73
N ILE A 207 5.42 -17.37 5.17
CA ILE A 207 6.67 -17.43 4.41
C ILE A 207 7.51 -16.27 4.96
N LEU A 208 8.16 -16.53 6.10
CA LEU A 208 9.14 -15.63 6.69
C LEU A 208 10.51 -16.13 6.24
N GLY A 209 11.14 -15.37 5.34
CA GLY A 209 12.56 -15.46 5.08
C GLY A 209 13.30 -15.24 6.39
N ALA A 210 14.07 -16.24 6.78
CA ALA A 210 14.83 -16.25 8.02
C ALA A 210 16.07 -15.37 7.87
N VAL A 211 16.02 -14.08 8.23
CA VAL A 211 17.18 -13.33 8.72
C VAL A 211 16.72 -12.22 9.67
N GLY A 212 17.11 -12.32 10.95
CA GLY A 212 17.30 -11.14 11.80
C GLY A 212 16.25 -10.84 12.88
N LEU A 213 16.03 -11.73 13.85
CA LEU A 213 15.50 -11.30 15.16
C LEU A 213 15.99 -12.18 16.31
N TYR A 214 17.28 -12.08 16.65
CA TYR A 214 17.82 -12.58 17.92
C TYR A 214 18.67 -11.52 18.59
N LYS A 215 18.03 -10.49 19.18
CA LYS A 215 18.65 -9.71 20.28
C LYS A 215 17.68 -8.80 21.02
N LEU A 216 16.61 -9.31 21.65
CA LEU A 216 15.84 -8.47 22.58
C LEU A 216 14.95 -9.19 23.60
N LEU A 217 15.35 -10.36 24.11
CA LEU A 217 14.74 -10.93 25.32
C LEU A 217 15.82 -11.67 26.11
N GLY A 218 16.46 -10.93 27.02
CA GLY A 218 17.52 -11.47 27.86
C GLY A 218 17.95 -10.53 28.97
N LYS A 219 16.99 -9.95 29.72
CA LYS A 219 17.22 -9.52 31.12
C LYS A 219 15.93 -9.09 31.81
N GLN A 220 15.25 -10.02 32.48
CA GLN A 220 14.66 -9.81 33.81
C GLN A 220 14.10 -11.13 34.32
N ASN A 221 14.86 -11.78 35.19
CA ASN A 221 14.39 -12.36 36.45
C ASN A 221 15.58 -13.03 37.11
N ASP A 222 16.16 -12.33 38.09
CA ASP A 222 16.82 -12.99 39.20
C ASP A 222 16.31 -12.34 40.49
N LYS A 223 15.98 -13.22 41.44
CA LYS A 223 15.68 -12.99 42.86
C LYS A 223 14.27 -12.54 43.24
N THR A 224 13.37 -13.52 43.30
CA THR A 224 12.59 -13.75 44.54
C THR A 224 12.41 -15.25 44.75
N GLU A 225 13.28 -15.85 45.54
CA GLU A 225 12.92 -17.06 46.28
C GLU A 225 13.55 -16.99 47.68
N LYS A 226 12.66 -16.79 48.64
CA LYS A 226 12.63 -17.21 50.05
C LYS A 226 13.87 -17.02 50.95
#